data_AF-A0A928XST2-F1
#
_entry.id   AF-A0A928XST2-F1
#
_cell.length_a   1.000
_cell.length_b   1.000
_cell.length_c   1.000
_cell.angle_alpha   90.00
_cell.angle_beta   90.00
_cell.angle_gamma   90.00
#
_symmetry.space_group_name_H-M   'P 1'
#
loop_
_entity.id
_entity.type
_entity.pdbx_description
1 polymer ?
#
loop_
_entity_poly.entity_id
_entity_poly.type
_entity_poly.pdbx_seq_one_letter_code
_entity_poly.pdbx_strand_id
1 'polypeptide(L)'
;MSDQSVSRRALLGYAGAGVAAASVPRAAEASPARVPTRGIAQLLAPLVPGAALGRWQVEASIEPVGGAASVVLADQRGQRFQLDICARDPSPLASRGPASTEHFEIFLANQGDGATGTHEDHGLAAMALAELIRANEAHADKSPYLTLAERSDPRRHLR
;
A
#
# COMPACT_ATOMS: atom_id res chain seq x y z
N MET A 1 -12.24 33.09 19.67
CA MET A 1 -13.67 33.32 19.91
C MET A 1 -14.25 33.94 18.65
N SER A 2 -15.31 33.33 18.12
CA SER A 2 -16.22 33.84 17.06
C SER A 2 -15.61 33.87 15.64
N ASP A 3 -15.86 32.89 14.77
CA ASP A 3 -17.11 32.37 14.17
C ASP A 3 -17.56 33.14 12.92
N GLN A 4 -17.52 32.37 11.83
CA GLN A 4 -18.31 32.31 10.60
C GLN A 4 -19.03 33.54 9.98
N SER A 5 -19.09 33.38 8.66
CA SER A 5 -20.23 33.63 7.76
C SER A 5 -20.22 34.96 7.02
N VAL A 6 -19.85 34.87 5.73
CA VAL A 6 -20.38 35.79 4.73
C VAL A 6 -20.86 34.95 3.55
N SER A 7 -22.13 34.53 3.65
CA SER A 7 -22.94 34.15 2.52
C SER A 7 -23.35 35.41 1.77
N ARG A 8 -23.03 35.50 0.47
CA ARG A 8 -23.58 36.52 -0.43
C ARG A 8 -24.07 35.83 -1.70
N ARG A 9 -25.28 35.28 -1.60
CA ARG A 9 -26.15 35.06 -2.75
C ARG A 9 -26.44 36.42 -3.39
N ALA A 10 -25.94 36.63 -4.60
CA ALA A 10 -26.45 37.63 -5.53
C ALA A 10 -26.90 36.90 -6.79
N LEU A 11 -28.20 36.62 -6.84
CA LEU A 11 -28.93 36.31 -8.07
C LEU A 11 -29.26 37.65 -8.72
N LEU A 12 -28.63 37.97 -9.84
CA LEU A 12 -29.17 38.95 -10.78
C LEU A 12 -29.01 38.38 -12.20
N GLY A 13 -30.14 38.14 -12.83
CA GLY A 13 -30.23 37.59 -14.17
C GLY A 13 -29.94 38.63 -15.25
N TYR A 14 -29.61 38.13 -16.44
CA TYR A 14 -29.96 38.76 -17.70
C TYR A 14 -30.24 37.65 -18.72
N ALA A 15 -31.45 37.64 -19.25
CA ALA A 15 -31.81 36.88 -20.44
C ALA A 15 -31.23 37.60 -21.66
N GLY A 16 -30.40 36.91 -22.42
CA GLY A 16 -29.85 37.36 -23.68
C GLY A 16 -29.78 36.18 -24.65
N ALA A 17 -30.59 36.22 -25.71
CA ALA A 17 -30.60 35.26 -26.79
C ALA A 17 -29.29 35.33 -27.59
N GLY A 18 -28.72 34.18 -27.97
CA GLY A 18 -27.62 34.15 -28.93
C GLY A 18 -26.85 32.84 -28.99
N VAL A 19 -27.08 32.09 -30.07
CA VAL A 19 -26.27 30.99 -30.65
C VAL A 19 -26.16 29.71 -29.81
N ALA A 20 -26.87 28.66 -30.26
CA ALA A 20 -26.60 27.28 -29.85
C ALA A 20 -25.23 26.85 -30.37
N ALA A 21 -24.18 27.09 -29.59
CA ALA A 21 -22.93 26.37 -29.75
C ALA A 21 -23.17 24.93 -29.28
N ALA A 22 -23.23 24.00 -30.22
CA ALA A 22 -23.21 22.58 -29.91
C ALA A 22 -21.87 22.29 -29.21
N SER A 23 -21.90 22.16 -27.89
CA SER A 23 -20.79 21.65 -27.10
C SER A 23 -20.55 20.22 -27.54
N VAL A 24 -19.57 20.01 -28.41
CA VAL A 24 -19.08 18.67 -28.73
C VAL A 24 -18.64 18.06 -27.39
N PRO A 25 -19.19 16.92 -26.94
CA PRO A 25 -18.63 16.25 -25.79
C PRO A 25 -17.18 15.93 -26.13
N ARG A 26 -16.25 16.56 -25.42
CA ARG A 26 -14.84 16.19 -25.46
C ARG A 26 -14.81 14.75 -25.00
N ALA A 27 -14.68 13.83 -25.97
CA ALA A 27 -14.48 12.42 -25.72
C ALA A 27 -13.40 12.34 -24.66
N ALA A 28 -13.76 11.77 -23.50
CA ALA A 28 -12.81 11.41 -22.48
C ALA A 28 -11.73 10.62 -23.21
N GLU A 29 -10.56 11.22 -23.34
CA GLU A 29 -9.37 10.54 -23.80
C GLU A 29 -9.24 9.35 -22.87
N ALA A 30 -9.59 8.17 -23.39
CA ALA A 30 -9.35 6.91 -22.74
C ALA A 30 -7.86 6.93 -22.40
N SER A 31 -7.57 7.13 -21.12
CA SER A 31 -6.21 7.18 -20.62
C SER A 31 -5.52 5.93 -21.16
N PRO A 32 -4.43 6.07 -21.92
CA PRO A 32 -3.81 4.95 -22.61
C PRO A 32 -3.51 3.85 -21.59
N ALA A 33 -3.81 2.62 -21.99
CA ALA A 33 -3.68 1.40 -21.22
C ALA A 33 -2.55 1.48 -20.18
N ARG A 34 -2.90 1.36 -18.90
CA ARG A 34 -1.95 1.33 -17.79
C ARG A 34 -0.91 0.26 -18.11
N VAL A 35 0.31 0.70 -18.45
CA VAL A 35 1.49 -0.16 -18.55
C VAL A 35 1.51 -1.01 -17.27
N PRO A 36 1.69 -2.34 -17.35
CA PRO A 36 1.70 -3.18 -16.15
C PRO A 36 2.72 -2.60 -15.19
N THR A 37 2.24 -2.10 -14.03
CA THR A 37 3.09 -1.53 -12.99
C THR A 37 3.94 -2.66 -12.41
N ARG A 38 5.06 -2.97 -13.05
CA ARG A 38 6.05 -3.91 -12.51
C ARG A 38 6.51 -3.33 -11.17
N GLY A 39 6.39 -4.09 -10.09
CA GLY A 39 6.75 -3.65 -8.74
C GLY A 39 5.69 -3.97 -7.69
N ILE A 40 5.81 -3.37 -6.50
CA ILE A 40 4.94 -3.64 -5.35
C ILE A 40 3.46 -3.32 -5.65
N ALA A 41 3.18 -2.40 -6.56
CA ALA A 41 1.82 -2.02 -6.93
C ALA A 41 0.99 -3.17 -7.54
N GLN A 42 1.62 -4.10 -8.26
CA GLN A 42 0.95 -5.32 -8.73
C GLN A 42 0.63 -6.25 -7.58
N LEU A 43 1.57 -6.41 -6.65
CA LEU A 43 1.42 -7.26 -5.48
C LEU A 43 0.30 -6.76 -4.55
N LEU A 44 0.15 -5.44 -4.44
CA LEU A 44 -0.78 -4.79 -3.54
C LEU A 44 -2.12 -4.40 -4.17
N ALA A 45 -2.32 -4.56 -5.48
CA ALA A 45 -3.56 -4.13 -6.13
C ALA A 45 -4.80 -4.77 -5.46
N PRO A 46 -5.87 -3.99 -5.20
CA PRO A 46 -6.09 -2.60 -5.56
C PRO A 46 -5.63 -1.57 -4.51
N LEU A 47 -4.88 -1.96 -3.47
CA LEU A 47 -4.42 -1.05 -2.43
C LEU A 47 -3.50 0.04 -2.99
N VAL A 48 -3.83 1.26 -2.62
CA VAL A 48 -3.07 2.48 -2.88
C VAL A 48 -3.07 3.33 -1.60
N PRO A 49 -2.17 4.31 -1.44
CA PRO A 49 -2.27 5.26 -0.34
C PRO A 49 -3.68 5.87 -0.22
N GLY A 50 -4.21 5.90 1.00
CA GLY A 50 -5.58 6.27 1.33
C GLY A 50 -6.59 5.13 1.30
N ALA A 51 -6.29 3.99 0.65
CA ALA A 51 -7.19 2.84 0.59
C ALA A 51 -7.33 2.15 1.95
N ALA A 52 -8.47 1.50 2.17
CA ALA A 52 -8.70 0.69 3.35
C ALA A 52 -8.25 -0.76 3.10
N LEU A 53 -7.56 -1.32 4.10
CA LEU A 53 -7.36 -2.75 4.27
C LEU A 53 -8.16 -3.15 5.51
N GLY A 54 -9.41 -3.58 5.33
CA GLY A 54 -10.31 -3.81 6.47
C GLY A 54 -10.50 -2.54 7.30
N ARG A 55 -10.00 -2.56 8.55
CA ARG A 55 -10.06 -1.41 9.47
C ARG A 55 -8.82 -0.52 9.47
N TRP A 56 -7.78 -0.89 8.74
CA TRP A 56 -6.54 -0.14 8.63
C TRP A 56 -6.55 0.72 7.37
N GLN A 57 -5.85 1.84 7.40
CA GLN A 57 -5.65 2.69 6.24
C GLN A 57 -4.23 2.55 5.71
N VAL A 58 -4.08 2.41 4.40
CA VAL A 58 -2.77 2.43 3.76
C VAL A 58 -2.27 3.86 3.71
N GLU A 59 -1.18 4.14 4.41
CA GLU A 59 -0.54 5.46 4.40
C GLU A 59 0.47 5.56 3.25
N ALA A 60 1.25 4.49 3.04
CA ALA A 60 2.27 4.43 2.00
C ALA A 60 2.60 3.00 1.61
N SER A 61 3.08 2.83 0.37
CA SER A 61 3.73 1.62 -0.13
C SER A 61 5.10 1.99 -0.69
N ILE A 62 6.13 1.28 -0.28
CA ILE A 62 7.52 1.54 -0.63
C ILE A 62 8.02 0.35 -1.45
N GLU A 63 8.53 0.64 -2.66
CA GLU A 63 9.12 -0.38 -3.54
C GLU A 63 10.24 -1.15 -2.83
N PRO A 64 10.58 -2.37 -3.28
CA PRO A 64 11.63 -3.15 -2.66
C PRO A 64 12.97 -2.40 -2.56
N VAL A 65 13.39 -2.06 -1.34
CA VAL A 65 14.70 -1.48 -1.05
C VAL A 65 15.47 -2.46 -0.18
N GLY A 66 16.69 -2.79 -0.62
CA GLY A 66 17.52 -3.79 0.05
C GLY A 66 16.93 -5.19 0.07
N GLY A 67 15.91 -5.50 -0.75
CA GLY A 67 15.31 -6.82 -0.84
C GLY A 67 13.97 -7.02 -0.14
N ALA A 68 13.35 -5.97 0.41
CA ALA A 68 11.98 -6.07 0.89
C ALA A 68 11.21 -4.81 0.52
N ALA A 69 9.94 -5.00 0.19
CA ALA A 69 9.00 -3.91 0.01
C ALA A 69 8.31 -3.62 1.35
N SER A 70 7.83 -2.40 1.56
CA SER A 70 7.21 -2.03 2.84
C SER A 70 5.85 -1.39 2.63
N VAL A 71 4.91 -1.69 3.52
CA VAL A 71 3.59 -1.07 3.58
C VAL A 71 3.43 -0.40 4.94
N VAL A 72 3.17 0.90 4.93
CA VAL A 72 2.87 1.67 6.14
C VAL A 72 1.35 1.75 6.27
N LEU A 73 0.85 1.30 7.41
CA LEU A 73 -0.56 1.30 7.76
C LEU A 73 -0.81 2.20 8.97
N ALA A 74 -2.02 2.74 9.06
CA ALA A 74 -2.54 3.36 10.27
C ALA A 74 -3.71 2.52 10.82
N ASP A 75 -3.74 2.35 12.14
CA ASP A 75 -4.88 1.75 12.85
C ASP A 75 -6.05 2.75 13.02
N GLN A 76 -7.13 2.31 13.66
CA GLN A 76 -8.31 3.15 13.92
C GLN A 76 -8.03 4.35 14.85
N ARG A 77 -6.90 4.36 15.57
CA ARG A 77 -6.44 5.44 16.44
C ARG A 77 -5.47 6.38 15.72
N GLY A 78 -5.15 6.10 14.46
CA GLY A 78 -4.14 6.82 13.68
C GLY A 78 -2.69 6.43 14.04
N GLN A 79 -2.49 5.38 14.82
CA GLN A 79 -1.15 4.88 15.12
C GLN A 79 -0.58 4.19 13.88
N ARG A 80 0.61 4.64 13.46
CA ARG A 80 1.31 4.09 12.30
C ARG A 80 2.14 2.87 12.68
N PHE A 81 2.14 1.88 11.80
CA PHE A 81 3.02 0.73 11.85
C PHE A 81 3.40 0.29 10.44
N GLN A 82 4.53 -0.41 10.31
CA GLN A 82 5.07 -0.83 9.02
C GLN A 82 5.14 -2.35 8.96
N LEU A 83 4.73 -2.88 7.82
CA LEU A 83 4.88 -4.28 7.45
C LEU A 83 5.91 -4.39 6.32
N ASP A 84 6.91 -5.24 6.50
CA ASP A 84 7.90 -5.57 5.48
C ASP A 84 7.51 -6.88 4.80
N ILE A 85 7.56 -6.89 3.48
CA ILE A 85 7.27 -8.03 2.61
C ILE A 85 8.60 -8.54 2.07
N CYS A 86 9.01 -9.70 2.55
CA CYS A 86 10.23 -10.40 2.14
C CYS A 86 9.90 -11.62 1.28
N ALA A 87 10.86 -12.12 0.51
CA ALA A 87 10.72 -13.44 -0.08
C ALA A 87 10.62 -14.50 1.04
N ARG A 88 9.86 -15.55 0.79
CA ARG A 88 9.68 -16.63 1.75
C ARG A 88 10.92 -17.51 1.80
N ASP A 89 11.41 -17.76 3.01
CA ASP A 89 12.42 -18.77 3.26
C ASP A 89 11.73 -20.12 3.60
N PRO A 90 11.91 -21.17 2.78
CA PRO A 90 11.32 -22.49 3.02
C PRO A 90 12.02 -23.26 4.15
N SER A 91 13.18 -22.79 4.63
CA SER A 91 13.91 -23.43 5.71
C SER A 91 13.04 -23.58 6.98
N PRO A 92 13.09 -24.74 7.65
CA PRO A 92 12.39 -24.92 8.93
C PRO A 92 12.98 -24.05 10.05
N LEU A 93 14.20 -23.54 9.88
CA LEU A 93 14.88 -22.65 10.83
C LEU A 93 14.66 -21.17 10.54
N ALA A 94 13.94 -20.83 9.47
CA ALA A 94 13.67 -19.46 9.10
C ALA A 94 12.81 -18.75 10.16
N SER A 95 13.13 -17.50 10.46
CA SER A 95 12.25 -16.61 11.23
C SER A 95 10.89 -16.52 10.53
N ARG A 96 9.81 -16.66 11.32
CA ARG A 96 8.44 -16.56 10.82
C ARG A 96 7.84 -15.23 11.21
N GLY A 97 7.21 -14.59 10.24
CA GLY A 97 6.42 -13.40 10.48
C GLY A 97 5.03 -13.75 11.00
N PRO A 98 4.22 -12.74 11.38
CA PRO A 98 2.82 -12.94 11.71
C PRO A 98 1.97 -13.54 10.57
N ALA A 99 2.43 -13.45 9.31
CA ALA A 99 1.72 -14.02 8.18
C ALA A 99 2.67 -14.40 7.02
N SER A 100 2.25 -15.39 6.23
CA SER A 100 2.96 -15.84 5.03
C SER A 100 2.00 -16.19 3.90
N THR A 101 2.56 -16.22 2.69
CA THR A 101 1.92 -16.61 1.43
C THR A 101 2.75 -17.72 0.78
N GLU A 102 2.47 -18.09 -0.48
CA GLU A 102 3.29 -19.09 -1.14
C GLU A 102 4.74 -18.58 -1.32
N HIS A 103 4.90 -17.34 -1.75
CA HIS A 103 6.18 -16.76 -2.14
C HIS A 103 6.73 -15.69 -1.21
N PHE A 104 5.90 -15.14 -0.30
CA PHE A 104 6.30 -14.05 0.58
C PHE A 104 6.06 -14.36 2.06
N GLU A 105 6.89 -13.77 2.91
CA GLU A 105 6.77 -13.75 4.37
C GLU A 105 6.64 -12.28 4.82
N ILE A 106 5.69 -12.00 5.70
CA ILE A 106 5.34 -10.62 6.11
C ILE A 106 5.77 -10.41 7.55
N PHE A 107 6.64 -9.43 7.76
CA PHE A 107 7.20 -9.08 9.07
C PHE A 107 6.66 -7.74 9.56
N LEU A 108 6.45 -7.62 10.87
CA LEU A 108 6.21 -6.32 11.49
C LEU A 108 7.56 -5.62 11.70
N ALA A 109 7.74 -4.45 11.10
CA ALA A 109 8.93 -3.62 11.30
C ALA A 109 8.81 -2.84 12.62
N ASN A 110 9.00 -3.53 13.74
CA ASN A 110 8.98 -2.96 15.09
C ASN A 110 10.37 -2.88 15.74
N GLN A 111 11.44 -3.12 14.99
CA GLN A 111 12.83 -3.23 15.51
C GLN A 111 12.96 -4.24 16.65
N GLY A 112 12.01 -5.17 16.79
CA GLY A 112 12.04 -6.21 17.80
C GLY A 112 13.01 -7.33 17.42
N ASP A 113 13.60 -7.96 18.42
CA ASP A 113 14.43 -9.17 18.32
C ASP A 113 13.59 -10.46 18.37
N GLY A 114 12.26 -10.34 18.31
CA GLY A 114 11.31 -11.44 18.49
C GLY A 114 10.92 -11.71 19.95
N ALA A 115 11.52 -11.03 20.94
CA ALA A 115 11.16 -11.19 22.34
C ALA A 115 9.92 -10.38 22.75
N THR A 116 9.59 -9.32 21.99
CA THR A 116 8.39 -8.51 22.23
C THR A 116 7.21 -9.04 21.43
N GLY A 117 6.13 -9.38 22.12
CA GLY A 117 4.88 -9.82 21.49
C GLY A 117 4.36 -8.78 20.50
N THR A 118 3.94 -9.24 19.32
CA THR A 118 3.28 -8.38 18.34
C THR A 118 1.94 -7.92 18.91
N HIS A 119 1.66 -6.61 18.82
CA HIS A 119 0.32 -6.10 19.13
C HIS A 119 -0.69 -6.81 18.23
N GLU A 120 -1.69 -7.45 18.82
CA GLU A 120 -2.63 -8.34 18.12
C GLU A 120 -3.22 -7.69 16.86
N ASP A 121 -3.60 -6.41 16.97
CA ASP A 121 -4.13 -5.62 15.87
C ASP A 121 -3.18 -5.56 14.65
N HIS A 122 -1.87 -5.37 14.87
CA HIS A 122 -0.89 -5.31 13.79
C HIS A 122 -0.66 -6.69 13.17
N GLY A 123 -0.75 -7.76 13.98
CA GLY A 123 -0.69 -9.14 13.48
C GLY A 123 -1.87 -9.46 12.55
N LEU A 124 -3.08 -9.02 12.93
CA LEU A 124 -4.27 -9.17 12.08
C LEU A 124 -4.17 -8.37 10.77
N ALA A 125 -3.54 -7.19 10.82
CA ALA A 125 -3.26 -6.42 9.60
C ALA A 125 -2.31 -7.17 8.66
N ALA A 126 -1.27 -7.81 9.21
CA ALA A 126 -0.35 -8.63 8.42
C ALA A 126 -1.04 -9.83 7.77
N MET A 127 -1.94 -10.50 8.49
CA MET A 127 -2.75 -11.59 7.93
C MET A 127 -3.68 -11.11 6.83
N ALA A 128 -4.36 -9.97 7.02
CA ALA A 128 -5.21 -9.37 6.00
C ALA A 128 -4.40 -8.99 4.74
N LEU A 129 -3.19 -8.45 4.92
CA LEU A 129 -2.28 -8.15 3.82
C LEU A 129 -1.84 -9.43 3.09
N ALA A 130 -1.54 -10.51 3.80
CA ALA A 130 -1.18 -11.80 3.20
C ALA A 130 -2.29 -12.36 2.30
N GLU A 131 -3.55 -12.29 2.74
CA GLU A 131 -4.68 -12.75 1.92
C GLU A 131 -4.81 -11.95 0.62
N LEU A 132 -4.59 -10.63 0.67
CA LEU A 132 -4.55 -9.81 -0.54
C LEU A 132 -3.37 -10.19 -1.44
N ILE A 133 -2.17 -10.35 -0.86
CA ILE A 133 -0.96 -10.74 -1.61
C ILE A 133 -1.15 -12.09 -2.28
N ARG A 134 -1.76 -13.06 -1.62
CA ARG A 134 -2.02 -14.40 -2.16
C ARG A 134 -2.84 -14.35 -3.46
N ALA A 135 -3.77 -13.42 -3.59
CA ALA A 135 -4.55 -13.23 -4.81
C ALA A 135 -3.71 -12.70 -5.99
N ASN A 136 -2.58 -12.03 -5.71
CA ASN A 136 -1.80 -11.29 -6.69
C ASN A 136 -0.42 -11.90 -6.98
N GLU A 137 0.14 -12.70 -6.05
CA GLU A 137 1.55 -13.13 -6.07
C GLU A 137 1.94 -13.97 -7.29
N ALA A 138 0.98 -14.64 -7.92
CA ALA A 138 1.20 -15.39 -9.17
C ALA A 138 1.72 -14.50 -10.31
N HIS A 139 1.30 -13.23 -10.35
CA HIS A 139 1.63 -12.28 -11.43
C HIS A 139 2.73 -11.29 -11.05
N ALA A 140 3.15 -11.27 -9.78
CA ALA A 140 4.15 -10.34 -9.31
C ALA A 140 5.57 -10.78 -9.66
N ASP A 141 6.42 -9.80 -9.97
CA ASP A 141 7.87 -9.98 -10.10
C ASP A 141 8.48 -10.20 -8.72
N LYS A 142 9.15 -11.34 -8.56
CA LYS A 142 9.74 -11.81 -7.29
C LYS A 142 11.24 -11.54 -7.22
N SER A 143 11.87 -11.20 -8.35
CA SER A 143 13.32 -10.98 -8.44
C SER A 143 13.89 -9.90 -7.51
N PRO A 144 13.17 -8.81 -7.13
CA PRO A 144 13.74 -7.82 -6.24
C PRO A 144 13.63 -8.17 -4.75
N TYR A 145 12.98 -9.29 -4.40
CA TYR A 145 12.75 -9.69 -3.01
C TYR A 145 13.81 -10.68 -2.52
N LEU A 146 14.17 -10.54 -1.25
CA LEU A 146 15.08 -11.41 -0.53
C LEU A 146 14.39 -11.92 0.72
N THR A 147 14.86 -13.07 1.19
CA THR A 147 14.51 -13.58 2.51
C THR A 147 15.04 -12.66 3.61
N LEU A 148 14.47 -12.74 4.81
CA LEU A 148 14.94 -11.96 5.96
C LEU A 148 16.42 -12.26 6.30
N ALA A 149 16.83 -13.51 6.15
CA ALA A 149 18.20 -13.95 6.39
C ALA A 149 19.19 -13.30 5.40
N GLU A 150 18.87 -13.31 4.10
CA GLU A 150 19.69 -12.66 3.07
C GLU A 150 19.76 -11.14 3.25
N ARG A 151 18.67 -10.52 3.72
CA ARG A 151 18.62 -9.08 4.02
C ARG A 151 19.49 -8.68 5.19
N SER A 152 19.62 -9.55 6.18
CA SER A 152 20.37 -9.30 7.41
C SER A 152 21.85 -9.69 7.32
N ASP A 153 22.31 -10.26 6.19
CA ASP A 153 23.71 -10.65 6.03
C ASP A 153 24.63 -9.42 5.93
N PRO A 154 25.49 -9.16 6.94
CA PRO A 154 26.37 -8.00 6.96
C PRO A 154 27.36 -7.97 5.79
N ARG A 155 27.67 -9.12 5.17
CA ARG A 155 28.60 -9.19 4.02
C ARG A 155 28.02 -8.54 2.77
N ARG A 156 26.71 -8.30 2.74
CA ARG A 156 26.01 -7.73 1.59
C ARG A 156 26.10 -6.21 1.52
N HIS A 157 26.35 -5.53 2.64
CA HIS A 157 26.54 -4.08 2.71
C HIS A 157 27.96 -3.61 2.35
N LEU A 158 28.87 -4.55 2.07
CA LEU A 158 30.29 -4.29 1.76
C LEU A 158 30.62 -4.38 0.27
N ARG A 159 29.63 -4.51 -0.61
CA ARG A 159 29.81 -4.63 -2.07
C ARG A 159 29.23 -3.45 -2.82
#